data_AF-A0AAQ4E2S1-F1
#
_entry.id   AF-A0AAQ4E2S1-F1
#
_cell.length_a   1.000
_cell.length_b   1.000
_cell.length_c   1.000
_cell.angle_alpha   90.00
_cell.angle_beta   90.00
_cell.angle_gamma   90.00
#
_symmetry.space_group_name_H-M   'P 1'
#
loop_
_entity.id
_entity.type
_entity.pdbx_description
1 polymer ?
#
loop_
_entity_poly.entity_id
_entity_poly.type
_entity_poly.pdbx_seq_one_letter_code
_entity_poly.pdbx_strand_id
1 'polypeptide(L)'
;SKSFANQRERGCNSGNCMKYSLMTEAGQITVGCTAKCGDVWTMAHTDGEQCINVSYKAASKMKEGIKYFCPLGICDGPVCQPSGLLLRCWSQGFQNLGTLQA
;
A
#
# COMPACT_ATOMS: atom_id res chain seq x y z
N SER A 1 4.17 42.07 2.49
CA SER A 1 5.34 41.22 2.20
C SER A 1 4.95 39.77 2.40
N LYS A 2 5.44 38.87 1.55
CA LYS A 2 5.13 37.43 1.55
C LYS A 2 5.72 36.72 2.78
N SER A 3 5.04 35.70 3.29
CA SER A 3 5.71 34.52 3.86
C SER A 3 4.86 33.27 3.58
N PHE A 4 5.42 32.37 2.78
CA PHE A 4 4.93 31.03 2.47
C PHE A 4 5.64 30.01 3.39
N ALA A 5 5.04 28.81 3.52
CA ALA A 5 5.50 27.62 4.27
C ALA A 5 5.11 27.64 5.76
N ASN A 6 4.43 26.63 6.30
CA ASN A 6 4.82 25.22 6.26
C ASN A 6 3.58 24.32 6.53
N GLN A 7 2.94 23.84 5.46
CA GLN A 7 1.92 22.78 5.55
C GLN A 7 2.61 21.43 5.40
N ARG A 8 3.23 20.93 6.47
CA ARG A 8 3.67 19.54 6.58
C ARG A 8 3.02 18.98 7.84
N GLU A 9 2.53 17.73 7.75
CA GLU A 9 1.79 16.98 8.79
C GLU A 9 0.25 16.98 8.71
N ARG A 10 -0.34 16.82 7.52
CA ARG A 10 -1.64 16.11 7.47
C ARG A 10 -1.40 14.61 7.48
N GLY A 11 -0.98 14.08 8.63
CA GLY A 11 -1.19 12.68 8.94
C GLY A 11 -2.68 12.36 8.85
N CYS A 12 -3.04 11.21 8.28
CA CYS A 12 -4.44 10.75 8.19
C CYS A 12 -5.00 10.69 9.61
N ASN A 13 -5.85 11.64 10.01
CA ASN A 13 -6.48 11.61 11.31
C ASN A 13 -7.42 10.39 11.37
N SER A 14 -7.22 9.60 12.41
CA SER A 14 -7.59 8.20 12.61
C SER A 14 -9.11 7.96 12.59
N GLY A 15 -9.67 7.75 11.41
CA GLY A 15 -11.07 7.33 11.24
C GLY A 15 -11.20 5.98 10.56
N ASN A 16 -10.82 5.88 9.28
CA ASN A 16 -10.97 4.67 8.45
C ASN A 16 -10.09 4.73 7.18
N CYS A 17 -8.77 4.91 7.35
CA CYS A 17 -7.83 4.92 6.22
C CYS A 17 -7.31 3.48 5.97
N MET A 18 -7.70 2.84 4.87
CA MET A 18 -7.30 1.48 4.52
C MET A 18 -6.19 1.48 3.49
N LYS A 19 -5.06 0.86 3.83
CA LYS A 19 -4.02 0.44 2.88
C LYS A 19 -4.29 -0.99 2.44
N TYR A 20 -4.11 -1.27 1.16
CA TYR A 20 -4.11 -2.64 0.67
C TYR A 20 -2.68 -3.14 0.64
N SER A 21 -2.39 -4.26 1.29
CA SER A 21 -1.05 -4.83 1.34
C SER A 21 -1.08 -6.30 0.97
N LEU A 22 0.00 -6.77 0.35
CA LEU A 22 0.20 -8.19 0.07
C LEU A 22 1.32 -8.73 0.95
N MET A 23 1.25 -10.02 1.24
CA MET A 23 2.35 -10.71 1.89
C MET A 23 3.42 -11.03 0.86
N THR A 24 4.68 -10.91 1.28
CA THR A 24 5.84 -11.28 0.50
C THR A 24 6.83 -12.05 1.40
N GLU A 25 7.89 -12.57 0.79
CA GLU A 25 8.97 -13.22 1.55
C GLU A 25 9.79 -12.23 2.40
N ALA A 26 9.68 -10.93 2.12
CA ALA A 26 10.28 -9.86 2.91
C ALA A 26 9.31 -9.28 3.97
N GLY A 27 8.15 -9.92 4.18
CA GLY A 27 7.07 -9.41 5.01
C GLY A 27 5.97 -8.73 4.20
N GLN A 28 5.12 -7.97 4.89
CA GLN A 28 3.98 -7.31 4.27
C GLN A 28 4.43 -6.02 3.56
N ILE A 29 4.02 -5.83 2.31
CA ILE A 29 4.32 -4.62 1.52
C ILE A 29 3.01 -4.05 0.97
N THR A 30 2.85 -2.72 1.04
CA THR A 30 1.67 -2.01 0.54
C THR A 30 1.63 -2.00 -0.99
N VAL A 31 0.43 -2.15 -1.54
CA VAL A 31 0.13 -2.01 -2.96
C VAL A 31 -0.06 -0.53 -3.28
N GLY A 32 0.79 0.00 -4.15
CA GLY A 32 0.84 1.42 -4.45
C GLY A 32 1.29 2.28 -3.26
N CYS A 33 1.04 3.59 -3.37
CA CYS A 33 1.49 4.60 -2.42
C CYS A 33 0.32 5.39 -1.82
N THR A 34 -0.91 4.91 -1.97
CA THR A 34 -2.12 5.61 -1.49
C THR A 34 -2.93 4.74 -0.54
N ALA A 35 -3.56 5.37 0.45
CA ALA A 35 -4.61 4.75 1.25
C ALA A 35 -5.99 5.26 0.83
N LYS A 36 -7.01 4.42 0.98
CA LYS A 36 -8.42 4.79 0.78
C LYS A 36 -9.03 5.20 2.11
N CYS A 37 -9.53 6.43 2.20
CA CYS A 37 -10.13 7.02 3.40
C CYS A 37 -11.58 7.42 3.07
N GLY A 38 -12.54 6.55 3.37
CA GLY A 38 -13.89 6.68 2.81
C GLY A 38 -13.84 6.58 1.28
N ASP A 39 -14.31 7.60 0.57
CA ASP A 39 -14.31 7.64 -0.90
C ASP A 39 -13.08 8.34 -1.51
N VAL A 40 -12.15 8.82 -0.67
CA VAL A 40 -10.98 9.59 -1.13
C VAL A 40 -9.71 8.74 -1.04
N TRP A 41 -8.85 8.85 -2.05
CA TRP A 41 -7.48 8.31 -2.00
C TRP A 41 -6.51 9.40 -1.54
N THR A 42 -5.70 9.11 -0.53
CA THR A 42 -4.68 10.04 -0.01
C THR A 42 -3.31 9.38 0.02
N MET A 43 -2.25 10.21 -0.01
CA MET A 43 -0.91 9.74 0.31
C MET A 43 -0.87 9.24 1.76
N ALA A 44 -0.27 8.06 1.94
CA ALA A 44 -0.20 7.42 3.25
C ALA A 44 1.15 6.72 3.48
N HIS A 45 2.21 7.14 2.81
CA HIS A 45 3.55 6.56 2.87
C HIS A 45 4.57 7.68 3.08
N THR A 46 5.82 7.29 3.32
CA THR A 46 6.95 8.22 3.27
C THR A 46 7.60 8.13 1.89
N ASP A 47 7.94 9.25 1.25
CA ASP A 47 8.67 9.23 -0.02
C ASP A 47 9.94 8.37 0.11
N GLY A 48 10.20 7.52 -0.89
CA GLY A 48 11.28 6.53 -0.85
C GLY A 48 10.89 5.16 -0.26
N GLU A 49 9.68 5.01 0.29
CA GLU A 49 9.19 3.72 0.80
C GLU A 49 8.94 2.72 -0.34
N GLN A 50 9.24 1.45 -0.10
CA GLN A 50 9.03 0.38 -1.07
C GLN A 50 7.53 0.05 -1.21
N CYS A 51 7.08 -0.15 -2.43
CA CYS A 51 5.70 -0.48 -2.76
C CYS A 51 5.61 -1.65 -3.74
N ILE A 52 4.46 -2.31 -3.78
CA ILE A 52 4.11 -3.25 -4.85
C ILE A 52 3.50 -2.44 -6.01
N ASN A 53 4.12 -2.54 -7.18
CA ASN A 53 3.73 -1.87 -8.41
C ASN A 53 2.62 -2.63 -9.15
N VAL A 54 1.53 -2.91 -8.45
CA VAL A 54 0.36 -3.58 -9.00
C VAL A 54 -0.85 -2.69 -8.71
N SER A 55 -1.82 -2.63 -9.61
CA SER A 55 -3.06 -1.89 -9.31
C SER A 55 -3.86 -2.59 -8.22
N TYR A 56 -4.58 -1.83 -7.39
CA TYR A 56 -5.53 -2.38 -6.41
C TYR A 56 -6.52 -3.37 -7.05
N LYS A 57 -7.02 -3.06 -8.26
CA LYS A 57 -7.94 -3.92 -9.01
C LYS A 57 -7.31 -5.27 -9.38
N ALA A 58 -6.02 -5.31 -9.72
CA ALA A 58 -5.33 -6.56 -10.01
C ALA A 58 -5.01 -7.33 -8.72
N ALA A 59 -4.53 -6.65 -7.69
CA ALA A 59 -4.20 -7.26 -6.40
C ALA A 59 -5.43 -7.89 -5.73
N SER A 60 -6.58 -7.23 -5.77
CA SER A 60 -7.87 -7.76 -5.29
C SER A 60 -8.43 -8.96 -6.08
N LYS A 61 -7.82 -9.31 -7.22
CA LYS A 61 -8.17 -10.49 -8.03
C LYS A 61 -7.18 -11.64 -7.87
N MET A 62 -6.16 -11.49 -7.02
CA MET A 62 -5.28 -12.59 -6.69
C MET A 62 -6.05 -13.73 -6.02
N LYS A 63 -5.76 -14.96 -6.47
CA LYS A 63 -6.30 -16.16 -5.81
C LYS A 63 -5.59 -16.37 -4.48
N GLU A 64 -6.36 -16.70 -3.45
CA GLU A 64 -5.83 -17.04 -2.13
C GLU A 64 -4.91 -18.27 -2.21
N GLY A 65 -3.82 -18.25 -1.44
CA GLY A 65 -2.82 -19.32 -1.41
C GLY A 65 -1.90 -19.40 -2.64
N ILE A 66 -2.15 -18.62 -3.69
CA ILE A 66 -1.31 -18.59 -4.89
C ILE A 66 -0.28 -17.47 -4.79
N LYS A 67 0.99 -17.82 -5.01
CA LYS A 67 2.10 -16.87 -5.11
C LYS A 67 2.23 -16.37 -6.55
N TYR A 68 2.23 -15.05 -6.71
CA TYR A 68 2.47 -14.36 -7.98
C TYR A 68 3.82 -13.67 -7.93
N PHE A 69 4.38 -13.32 -9.10
CA PHE A 69 5.49 -12.38 -9.16
C PHE A 69 4.93 -10.94 -9.22
N CYS A 70 5.11 -10.19 -8.15
CA CYS A 70 4.77 -8.78 -8.09
C CYS A 70 5.98 -7.94 -8.48
N PRO A 71 5.86 -7.02 -9.45
CA PRO A 71 6.84 -5.97 -9.61
C PRO A 71 6.83 -5.06 -8.39
N LEU A 72 8.01 -4.63 -7.99
CA LEU A 72 8.22 -3.69 -6.90
C LEU A 72 8.47 -2.29 -7.47
N GLY A 73 8.33 -1.31 -6.59
CA GLY A 73 8.62 0.07 -6.88
C GLY A 73 9.02 0.85 -5.63
N ILE A 74 9.26 2.14 -5.84
CA ILE A 74 9.54 3.12 -4.80
C ILE A 74 8.51 4.23 -4.91
N CYS A 75 7.98 4.66 -3.78
CA CYS A 75 7.02 5.76 -3.77
C CYS A 75 7.69 7.10 -4.02
N ASP A 76 7.13 7.84 -4.97
CA ASP A 76 7.41 9.24 -5.27
C ASP A 76 6.07 9.98 -5.33
N GLY A 77 5.69 10.59 -4.20
CA GLY A 77 4.34 11.09 -4.03
C GLY A 77 3.29 9.96 -4.15
N PRO A 78 2.11 10.20 -4.75
CA PRO A 78 1.06 9.17 -4.82
C PRO A 78 1.40 7.99 -5.77
N VAL A 79 2.53 8.04 -6.47
CA VAL A 79 2.89 7.09 -7.53
C VAL A 79 3.93 6.10 -7.03
N CYS A 80 3.66 4.81 -7.23
CA CYS A 80 4.67 3.77 -7.08
C CYS A 80 5.47 3.70 -8.39
N GLN A 81 6.72 4.16 -8.38
CA GLN A 81 7.59 4.12 -9.56
C GLN A 81 8.25 2.74 -9.68
N PRO A 82 8.18 2.05 -10.83
CA PRO A 82 8.78 0.72 -10.98
C PRO A 82 10.29 0.73 -10.71
N SER A 83 10.78 -0.21 -9.90
CA SER A 83 12.22 -0.33 -9.60
C SER A 83 12.94 -1.35 -10.47
N GLY A 84 12.20 -2.13 -11.28
CA GLY A 84 12.73 -3.27 -12.03
C GLY A 84 12.92 -4.54 -11.20
N LEU A 85 12.69 -4.48 -9.88
CA LEU A 85 12.73 -5.64 -8.99
C LEU A 85 11.39 -6.39 -8.99
N LEU A 86 11.46 -7.70 -8.74
CA LEU A 86 10.31 -8.59 -8.64
C LEU A 86 10.41 -9.41 -7.36
N LEU A 87 9.28 -9.64 -6.70
CA LEU A 87 9.21 -10.49 -5.52
C LEU A 87 7.95 -11.36 -5.55
N ARG A 88 8.03 -12.54 -4.94
CA ARG A 88 6.83 -13.35 -4.74
C ARG A 88 5.90 -12.66 -3.75
N CYS A 89 4.64 -12.52 -4.13
CA CYS A 89 3.59 -11.89 -3.36
C CYS A 89 2.31 -12.73 -3.39
N TRP A 90 1.48 -12.62 -2.34
CA TRP A 90 0.18 -13.27 -2.30
C TRP A 90 -0.79 -12.50 -1.42
N SER A 91 -2.08 -12.63 -1.73
CA SER A 91 -3.14 -12.17 -0.83
C SER A 91 -3.35 -13.22 0.26
N GLN A 92 -3.54 -12.78 1.50
CA GLN A 92 -3.93 -13.64 2.63
C GLN A 92 -5.47 -13.79 2.75
N GLY A 93 -6.22 -13.39 1.72
CA GLY A 93 -7.69 -13.32 1.79
C GLY A 93 -8.19 -12.16 2.65
N PHE A 94 -9.51 -11.97 2.73
CA PHE A 94 -10.12 -11.11 3.76
C PHE A 94 -10.04 -11.85 5.10
N GLN A 95 -9.01 -11.54 5.90
CA GLN A 95 -8.94 -12.02 7.27
C GLN A 95 -9.98 -11.24 8.10
N ASN A 96 -11.08 -11.89 8.49
CA ASN A 96 -11.90 -11.36 9.57
C ASN A 96 -11.03 -11.35 10.85
N LEU A 97 -10.79 -10.17 11.40
CA LEU A 97 -10.10 -9.94 12.69
C LEU A 97 -10.93 -10.44 13.89
N GLY A 98 -11.53 -11.62 13.79
CA GLY A 98 -12.42 -12.21 14.80
C GLY A 98 -12.14 -13.66 15.17
N THR A 99 -11.18 -14.33 14.51
CA THR A 99 -10.89 -15.76 14.77
C THR A 99 -9.42 -16.07 15.04
N LEU A 100 -8.59 -15.06 15.34
CA LEU A 100 -7.33 -15.29 16.05
C LEU A 100 -7.62 -15.37 17.55
N GLN A 101 -8.14 -16.52 17.98
CA GLN A 101 -7.88 -17.02 19.33
C GLN A 101 -6.91 -18.20 19.23
N ALA A 102 -5.96 -18.18 20.15
CA ALA A 102 -4.76 -19.00 20.33
C ALA A 102 -4.86 -20.48 19.93
#